data_AF-A0AAE0HNF1-F1
#
_entry.id   AF-A0AAE0HNF1-F1
#
_cell.length_a   1.000
_cell.length_b   1.000
_cell.length_c   1.000
_cell.angle_alpha   90.00
_cell.angle_beta   90.00
_cell.angle_gamma   90.00
#
_symmetry.space_group_name_H-M   'P 1'
#
loop_
_entity.id
_entity.type
_entity.pdbx_description
1 polymer ?
#
loop_
_entity_poly.entity_id
_entity_poly.type
_entity_poly.pdbx_seq_one_letter_code
_entity_poly.pdbx_strand_id
1 'polypeptide(L)'
;MSDVDKSGVAQTENVSGKPRRRGCLGHCAKFWWAYLILVVVIVVVVVPVVLLVAVPKIAQQKLDDAELILDGISVYNTQGQNMTMSINSTIKTDGSVHADIEGFVGDMYLEDHKPHTPFARVNFPATTADAFQTVNVTQFLPIHDVEALTIFNTWLLANRTLRVTVQGDTNVRVRGIARNYPVTFKKTVTTPGLRMLEGTVVNPEWIGIESDENGNNFRATTIIPNHSRVSFELGNTTFHNYLLGKEVGTVFIDGLTLRPGLNEYPMRATIKNDAVIEVLGQKPYCEEGGVLPFQIRGKTVVNNGQALPYFADALASANQTIDIPIGAAVNKSLGIVIPCGGLGGGGEKRKRSSLLF
;
A
#
# COMPACT_ATOMS: atom_id res chain seq x y z
N MET A 1 23.62 120.43 59.86
CA MET A 1 23.23 119.84 61.15
C MET A 1 22.64 118.47 60.88
N SER A 2 23.40 117.42 61.20
CA SER A 2 22.99 116.09 61.71
C SER A 2 21.79 115.36 61.09
N ASP A 3 21.80 114.06 60.79
CA ASP A 3 22.81 112.99 60.83
C ASP A 3 22.15 111.71 60.25
N VAL A 4 22.94 110.87 59.55
CA VAL A 4 23.10 109.40 59.71
C VAL A 4 21.82 108.53 59.66
N ASP A 5 21.58 107.81 58.56
CA ASP A 5 22.02 106.43 58.24
C ASP A 5 21.29 105.30 58.99
N LYS A 6 20.75 104.34 58.23
CA LYS A 6 20.73 102.92 58.62
C LYS A 6 20.53 101.99 57.42
N SER A 7 21.65 101.66 56.78
CA SER A 7 21.81 100.37 56.09
C SER A 7 21.78 99.20 57.09
N GLY A 8 21.01 98.17 56.78
CA GLY A 8 21.04 96.86 57.45
C GLY A 8 21.18 95.75 56.42
N VAL A 9 22.38 95.18 56.33
CA VAL A 9 22.74 94.02 55.51
C VAL A 9 22.50 92.73 56.31
N ALA A 10 21.99 91.69 55.66
CA ALA A 10 22.19 90.30 56.09
C ALA A 10 22.37 89.37 54.86
N GLN A 11 23.62 88.92 54.69
CA GLN A 11 24.05 87.65 54.06
C GLN A 11 23.32 86.46 54.71
N THR A 12 23.16 85.24 54.18
CA THR A 12 23.81 84.39 53.16
C THR A 12 22.94 83.11 53.08
N GLU A 13 22.92 82.39 51.96
CA GLU A 13 23.25 80.94 51.91
C GLU A 13 23.07 80.36 50.50
N ASN A 14 24.20 79.95 49.90
CA ASN A 14 24.24 79.07 48.74
C ASN A 14 24.02 77.63 49.21
N VAL A 15 22.88 77.02 48.86
CA VAL A 15 22.70 75.57 48.99
C VAL A 15 22.80 74.92 47.63
N SER A 16 24.01 74.44 47.31
CA SER A 16 24.27 73.50 46.22
C SER A 16 23.67 72.13 46.57
N GLY A 17 22.46 71.88 46.07
CA GLY A 17 21.77 70.59 46.21
C GLY A 17 22.31 69.52 45.24
N LYS A 18 22.95 68.51 45.82
CA LYS A 18 23.38 67.20 45.29
C LYS A 18 22.52 66.64 44.13
N PRO A 19 23.10 66.02 43.07
CA PRO A 19 22.32 65.42 42.00
C PRO A 19 21.56 64.19 42.52
N ARG A 20 20.21 64.29 42.56
CA ARG A 20 19.33 63.16 42.86
C ARG A 20 19.47 62.11 41.76
N ARG A 21 20.03 60.94 42.10
CA ARG A 21 19.86 59.70 41.33
C ARG A 21 18.35 59.41 41.21
N ARG A 22 17.75 59.87 40.12
CA ARG A 22 16.33 59.65 39.81
C ARG A 22 16.25 58.26 39.18
N GLY A 23 15.83 57.28 39.99
CA GLY A 23 15.77 55.89 39.61
C GLY A 23 14.84 55.63 38.42
N CYS A 24 15.14 54.56 37.68
CA CYS A 24 14.34 54.00 36.58
C CYS A 24 12.84 53.81 36.90
N LEU A 25 12.42 53.89 38.16
CA LEU A 25 11.03 53.72 38.60
C LEU A 25 10.11 54.92 38.31
N GLY A 26 10.64 56.12 38.04
CA GLY A 26 9.81 57.30 37.74
C GLY A 26 9.36 57.43 36.28
N HIS A 27 9.99 56.71 35.36
CA HIS A 27 9.72 56.80 33.91
C HIS A 27 8.54 55.91 33.49
N CYS A 28 8.35 54.76 34.16
CA CYS A 28 7.24 53.85 33.91
C CYS A 28 5.88 54.40 34.38
N ALA A 29 5.84 55.30 35.38
CA ALA A 29 4.59 55.89 35.86
C ALA A 29 4.08 57.08 35.02
N LYS A 30 4.96 57.80 34.30
CA LYS A 30 4.60 59.02 33.56
C LYS A 30 4.28 58.78 32.08
N PHE A 31 4.87 57.74 31.48
CA PHE A 31 4.69 57.40 30.05
C PHE A 31 3.98 56.05 29.82
N TRP A 32 3.29 55.52 30.83
CA TRP A 32 2.60 54.23 30.75
C TRP A 32 1.66 54.11 29.54
N TRP A 33 0.98 55.21 29.17
CA TRP A 33 0.11 55.29 27.99
C TRP A 33 0.86 55.14 26.66
N ALA A 34 2.09 55.65 26.54
CA ALA A 34 2.90 55.52 25.32
C ALA A 34 3.44 54.09 25.15
N TYR A 35 3.85 53.44 26.25
CA TYR A 35 4.20 52.02 26.24
C TYR A 35 2.97 51.14 25.95
N LEU A 36 1.80 51.50 26.47
CA LEU A 36 0.54 50.80 26.16
C LEU A 36 0.21 50.90 24.67
N ILE A 37 0.30 52.09 24.06
CA ILE A 37 0.08 52.27 22.62
C ILE A 37 1.09 51.47 21.80
N LEU A 38 2.38 51.51 22.16
CA LEU A 38 3.42 50.72 21.47
C LEU A 38 3.11 49.22 21.55
N VAL A 39 2.72 48.71 22.73
CA VAL A 39 2.33 47.31 22.92
C VAL A 39 1.11 46.98 22.07
N VAL A 40 0.10 47.85 22.00
CA VAL A 40 -1.08 47.64 21.15
C VAL A 40 -0.68 47.58 19.67
N VAL A 41 0.19 48.47 19.19
CA VAL A 41 0.67 48.45 17.80
C VAL A 41 1.44 47.16 17.51
N ILE A 42 2.32 46.73 18.44
CA ILE A 42 3.03 45.46 18.31
C ILE A 42 2.05 44.30 18.24
N VAL A 43 1.04 44.25 19.11
CA VAL A 43 0.02 43.19 19.10
C VAL A 43 -0.76 43.20 17.79
N VAL A 44 -1.18 44.37 17.30
CA VAL A 44 -1.93 44.52 16.04
C VAL A 44 -1.11 44.12 14.82
N VAL A 45 0.22 44.22 14.86
CA VAL A 45 1.09 43.76 13.75
C VAL A 45 1.46 42.28 13.92
N VAL A 46 1.90 41.89 15.11
CA VAL A 46 2.42 40.54 15.39
C VAL A 46 1.31 39.50 15.36
N VAL A 47 0.14 39.75 15.94
CA VAL A 47 -0.94 38.76 15.97
C VAL A 47 -1.40 38.36 14.56
N PRO A 48 -1.70 39.31 13.64
CA PRO A 48 -2.01 38.94 12.26
C PRO A 48 -0.87 38.21 11.55
N VAL A 49 0.39 38.62 11.75
CA VAL A 49 1.53 37.92 11.13
C VAL A 49 1.62 36.47 11.60
N VAL A 50 1.48 36.22 12.91
CA VAL A 50 1.47 34.86 13.47
C VAL A 50 0.31 34.06 12.90
N LEU A 51 -0.91 34.60 12.96
CA LEU A 51 -2.11 33.89 12.51
C LEU A 51 -2.14 33.63 11.00
N LEU A 52 -1.58 34.52 10.17
CA LEU A 52 -1.64 34.41 8.71
C LEU A 52 -0.46 33.65 8.11
N VAL A 53 0.71 33.67 8.75
CA VAL A 53 1.95 33.12 8.17
C VAL A 53 2.50 31.97 9.00
N ALA A 54 2.57 32.11 10.32
CA ALA A 54 3.19 31.09 11.17
C ALA A 54 2.30 29.87 11.34
N VAL A 55 1.02 30.06 11.68
CA VAL A 55 0.07 28.95 11.92
C VAL A 55 -0.09 28.02 10.71
N PRO A 56 -0.34 28.48 9.46
CA PRO A 56 -0.48 27.57 8.33
C PRO A 56 0.81 26.78 8.04
N LYS A 57 1.99 27.41 8.22
CA LYS A 57 3.27 26.72 8.06
C LYS A 57 3.47 25.63 9.11
N ILE A 58 3.15 25.91 10.36
CA ILE A 58 3.24 24.92 11.45
C ILE A 58 2.23 23.80 11.22
N ALA A 59 1.00 24.11 10.79
CA ALA A 59 -0.01 23.11 10.48
C ALA A 59 0.45 22.16 9.36
N GLN A 60 1.02 22.69 8.27
CA GLN A 60 1.59 21.88 7.20
C GLN A 60 2.77 21.03 7.69
N GLN A 61 3.71 21.63 8.44
CA GLN A 61 4.85 20.89 9.00
C GLN A 61 4.41 19.73 9.90
N LYS A 62 3.43 19.94 10.79
CA LYS A 62 2.90 18.87 11.64
C LYS A 62 2.21 17.78 10.84
N LEU A 63 1.51 18.15 9.76
CA LEU A 63 0.93 17.18 8.85
C LEU A 63 2.01 16.38 8.12
N ASP A 64 3.09 17.02 7.68
CA ASP A 64 4.22 16.40 6.98
C ASP A 64 5.06 15.50 7.91
N ASP A 65 5.17 15.85 9.19
CA ASP A 65 5.87 15.07 10.22
C ASP A 65 5.06 13.84 10.69
N ALA A 66 3.73 13.85 10.53
CA ALA A 66 2.88 12.74 10.94
C ALA A 66 3.23 11.42 10.21
N GLU A 67 3.27 10.31 10.93
CA GLU A 67 3.51 9.00 10.32
C GLU A 67 2.17 8.36 9.93
N LEU A 68 2.03 7.94 8.67
CA LEU A 68 0.89 7.14 8.20
C LEU A 68 1.30 5.67 8.10
N ILE A 69 0.70 4.83 8.93
CA ILE A 69 0.92 3.39 8.95
C ILE A 69 -0.28 2.72 8.30
N LEU A 70 -0.02 1.92 7.26
CA LEU A 70 -1.04 1.10 6.62
C LEU A 70 -1.16 -0.24 7.36
N ASP A 71 -2.30 -0.45 8.01
CA ASP A 71 -2.58 -1.70 8.74
C ASP A 71 -3.09 -2.78 7.77
N GLY A 72 -3.98 -2.41 6.85
CA GLY A 72 -4.46 -3.31 5.80
C GLY A 72 -5.46 -2.67 4.85
N ILE A 73 -5.60 -3.28 3.66
CA ILE A 73 -6.60 -2.91 2.66
C ILE A 73 -7.40 -4.17 2.32
N SER A 74 -8.72 -4.03 2.17
CA SER A 74 -9.57 -5.10 1.65
C SER A 74 -10.37 -4.59 0.45
N VAL A 75 -10.28 -5.29 -0.67
CA VAL A 75 -11.05 -5.02 -1.88
C VAL A 75 -12.01 -6.18 -2.12
N TYR A 76 -13.31 -5.88 -2.08
CA TYR A 76 -14.40 -6.87 -2.19
C TYR A 76 -15.59 -6.30 -2.96
N ASN A 77 -16.58 -7.12 -3.30
CA ASN A 77 -17.69 -6.76 -4.19
C ASN A 77 -17.14 -6.13 -5.49
N THR A 78 -16.20 -6.82 -6.11
CA THR A 78 -15.49 -6.35 -7.31
C THR A 78 -16.38 -6.47 -8.55
N GLN A 79 -16.40 -5.40 -9.34
CA GLN A 79 -17.20 -5.22 -10.55
C GLN A 79 -16.34 -4.58 -11.63
N GLY A 80 -16.76 -4.62 -12.89
CA GLY A 80 -15.94 -4.13 -14.01
C GLY A 80 -15.58 -2.64 -13.96
N GLN A 81 -16.35 -1.84 -13.22
CA GLN A 81 -16.16 -0.38 -13.09
C GLN A 81 -16.22 0.11 -11.65
N ASN A 82 -16.49 -0.76 -10.68
CA ASN A 82 -16.72 -0.37 -9.29
C ASN A 82 -16.16 -1.43 -8.34
N MET A 83 -15.81 -1.05 -7.13
CA MET A 83 -15.42 -1.98 -6.09
C MET A 83 -15.71 -1.41 -4.70
N THR A 84 -15.87 -2.27 -3.71
CA THR A 84 -15.82 -1.83 -2.32
C THR A 84 -14.38 -1.91 -1.83
N MET A 85 -13.84 -0.80 -1.34
CA MET A 85 -12.52 -0.72 -0.73
C MET A 85 -12.68 -0.36 0.74
N SER A 86 -12.01 -1.13 1.59
CA SER A 86 -11.86 -0.87 3.00
C SER A 86 -10.38 -0.64 3.32
N ILE A 87 -10.06 0.49 3.94
CA ILE A 87 -8.70 0.88 4.34
C ILE A 87 -8.69 1.04 5.85
N ASN A 88 -7.80 0.31 6.50
CA ASN A 88 -7.48 0.47 7.91
C ASN A 88 -6.06 1.02 8.01
N SER A 89 -5.93 2.15 8.71
CA SER A 89 -4.66 2.83 8.88
C SER A 89 -4.57 3.49 10.25
N THR A 90 -3.34 3.70 10.69
CA THR A 90 -3.03 4.38 11.93
C THR A 90 -2.14 5.58 11.64
N ILE A 91 -2.58 6.76 12.08
CA ILE A 91 -1.80 7.99 12.03
C ILE A 91 -1.15 8.19 13.40
N LYS A 92 0.16 8.45 13.40
CA LYS A 92 0.90 8.84 14.60
C LYS A 92 1.40 10.26 14.48
N THR A 93 1.22 11.04 15.53
CA THR A 93 1.71 12.42 15.64
C THR A 93 2.45 12.61 16.96
N ASP A 94 3.13 13.74 17.13
CA ASP A 94 3.76 14.09 18.40
C ASP A 94 2.75 14.56 19.48
N GLY A 95 1.45 14.66 19.13
CA GLY A 95 0.37 15.09 20.02
C GLY A 95 0.49 16.52 20.54
N SER A 96 1.44 17.32 20.03
CA SER A 96 1.74 18.65 20.56
C SER A 96 0.73 19.72 20.16
N VAL A 97 -0.05 19.47 19.10
CA VAL A 97 -1.04 20.40 18.55
C VAL A 97 -2.39 19.73 18.53
N HIS A 98 -3.35 20.28 19.28
CA HIS A 98 -4.74 19.85 19.19
C HIS A 98 -5.43 20.59 18.04
N ALA A 99 -5.65 19.87 16.95
CA ALA A 99 -6.36 20.38 15.79
C ALA A 99 -7.35 19.35 15.25
N ASP A 100 -8.42 19.84 14.65
CA ASP A 100 -9.35 19.02 13.86
C ASP A 100 -8.93 19.13 12.39
N ILE A 101 -8.87 18.02 11.69
CA ILE A 101 -8.56 17.93 10.25
C ILE A 101 -9.88 17.62 9.54
N GLU A 102 -10.26 18.43 8.56
CA GLU A 102 -11.48 18.20 7.79
C GLU A 102 -11.35 16.96 6.89
N GLY A 103 -12.49 16.33 6.58
CA GLY A 103 -12.53 15.24 5.62
C GLY A 103 -12.17 15.74 4.21
N PHE A 104 -11.53 14.89 3.41
CA PHE A 104 -11.02 15.26 2.10
C PHE A 104 -11.02 14.08 1.13
N VAL A 105 -10.88 14.38 -0.16
CA VAL A 105 -10.70 13.37 -1.22
C VAL A 105 -9.20 13.13 -1.42
N GLY A 106 -8.76 11.90 -1.19
CA GLY A 106 -7.39 11.47 -1.44
C GLY A 106 -7.26 10.73 -2.76
N ASP A 107 -6.43 11.25 -3.65
CA ASP A 107 -5.94 10.55 -4.84
C ASP A 107 -4.82 9.59 -4.43
N MET A 108 -4.95 8.31 -4.81
CA MET A 108 -3.94 7.28 -4.55
C MET A 108 -3.21 6.93 -5.86
N TYR A 109 -1.88 7.03 -5.86
CA TYR A 109 -1.04 6.72 -7.02
C TYR A 109 0.26 6.00 -6.64
N LEU A 110 0.90 5.36 -7.62
CA LEU A 110 2.23 4.79 -7.47
C LEU A 110 3.29 5.89 -7.48
N GLU A 111 4.07 6.02 -6.39
CA GLU A 111 5.08 7.08 -6.27
C GLU A 111 6.20 6.94 -7.30
N ASP A 112 6.55 5.71 -7.66
CA ASP A 112 7.64 5.39 -8.59
C ASP A 112 7.20 5.37 -10.07
N HIS A 113 5.92 5.66 -10.36
CA HIS A 113 5.37 5.61 -11.72
C HIS A 113 4.81 6.97 -12.17
N LYS A 114 5.54 7.64 -13.07
CA LYS A 114 5.10 8.90 -13.69
C LYS A 114 4.05 8.62 -14.78
N PRO A 115 3.04 9.51 -14.97
CA PRO A 115 2.92 10.87 -14.43
C PRO A 115 2.18 10.99 -13.09
N HIS A 116 2.15 9.95 -12.25
CA HIS A 116 1.37 9.91 -11.00
C HIS A 116 -0.15 9.92 -11.21
N THR A 117 -0.61 9.18 -12.23
CA THR A 117 -2.05 8.97 -12.48
C THR A 117 -2.69 8.21 -11.31
N PRO A 118 -3.78 8.73 -10.71
CA PRO A 118 -4.45 8.05 -9.61
C PRO A 118 -5.15 6.75 -10.05
N PHE A 119 -4.92 5.66 -9.32
CA PHE A 119 -5.64 4.39 -9.52
C PHE A 119 -6.91 4.29 -8.65
N ALA A 120 -7.01 5.09 -7.59
CA ALA A 120 -8.18 5.15 -6.72
C ALA A 120 -8.36 6.55 -6.14
N ARG A 121 -9.63 6.91 -5.86
CA ARG A 121 -10.00 8.12 -5.12
C ARG A 121 -10.82 7.75 -3.90
N VAL A 122 -10.34 8.14 -2.73
CA VAL A 122 -10.94 7.74 -1.44
C VAL A 122 -11.38 8.96 -0.66
N ASN A 123 -12.59 8.94 -0.12
CA ASN A 123 -13.08 9.99 0.77
C ASN A 123 -12.64 9.67 2.20
N PHE A 124 -11.66 10.41 2.70
CA PHE A 124 -11.21 10.30 4.08
C PHE A 124 -12.14 11.12 4.99
N PRO A 125 -12.60 10.55 6.13
CA PRO A 125 -13.43 11.27 7.08
C PRO A 125 -12.62 12.36 7.80
N ALA A 126 -13.32 13.27 8.48
CA ALA A 126 -12.67 14.22 9.38
C ALA A 126 -11.97 13.49 10.53
N THR A 127 -10.82 14.02 10.93
CA THR A 127 -9.92 13.42 11.90
C THR A 127 -9.38 14.46 12.91
N THR A 128 -8.57 14.04 13.88
CA THR A 128 -7.98 14.90 14.91
C THR A 128 -6.47 14.68 14.96
N ALA A 129 -5.72 15.70 15.35
CA ALA A 129 -4.26 15.60 15.50
C ALA A 129 -3.84 14.94 16.83
N ASP A 130 -4.57 13.91 17.26
CA ASP A 130 -4.23 13.15 18.45
C ASP A 130 -2.97 12.30 18.21
N ALA A 131 -2.24 11.95 19.28
CA ALA A 131 -0.97 11.23 19.16
C ALA A 131 -1.10 9.89 18.43
N PHE A 132 -2.24 9.22 18.61
CA PHE A 132 -2.59 7.98 17.94
C PHE A 132 -4.02 8.07 17.44
N GLN A 133 -4.20 7.87 16.14
CA GLN A 133 -5.52 7.88 15.55
C GLN A 133 -5.68 6.75 14.53
N THR A 134 -6.72 5.93 14.73
CA THR A 134 -7.11 4.91 13.76
C THR A 134 -8.11 5.51 12.78
N VAL A 135 -7.85 5.35 11.48
CA VAL A 135 -8.70 5.80 10.39
C VAL A 135 -9.13 4.58 9.61
N ASN A 136 -10.42 4.26 9.74
CA ASN A 136 -11.08 3.15 9.06
C ASN A 136 -12.07 3.72 8.05
N VAL A 137 -11.84 3.44 6.78
CA VAL A 137 -12.68 3.92 5.68
C VAL A 137 -13.19 2.74 4.91
N THR A 138 -14.50 2.65 4.72
CA THR A 138 -15.12 1.64 3.85
C THR A 138 -16.10 2.34 2.92
N GLN A 139 -15.90 2.19 1.62
CA GLN A 139 -16.74 2.83 0.62
C GLN A 139 -16.85 1.98 -0.64
N PHE A 140 -17.95 2.13 -1.35
CA PHE A 140 -18.13 1.64 -2.71
C PHE A 140 -17.70 2.76 -3.67
N LEU A 141 -16.60 2.55 -4.39
CA LEU A 141 -15.97 3.56 -5.25
C LEU A 141 -16.01 3.14 -6.72
N PRO A 142 -16.22 4.10 -7.64
CA PRO A 142 -16.01 3.89 -9.06
C PRO A 142 -14.51 3.81 -9.38
N ILE A 143 -14.17 3.04 -10.41
CA ILE A 143 -12.84 2.94 -10.99
C ILE A 143 -12.75 4.00 -12.08
N HIS A 144 -12.13 5.13 -11.76
CA HIS A 144 -12.02 6.25 -12.71
C HIS A 144 -11.05 5.96 -13.87
N ASP A 145 -10.03 5.16 -13.61
CA ASP A 145 -9.00 4.81 -14.58
C ASP A 145 -8.63 3.32 -14.41
N VAL A 146 -9.18 2.50 -15.30
CA VAL A 146 -8.94 1.04 -15.31
C VAL A 146 -7.49 0.74 -15.66
N GLU A 147 -6.85 1.55 -16.51
CA GLU A 147 -5.45 1.35 -16.91
C GLU A 147 -4.52 1.63 -15.73
N ALA A 148 -4.70 2.76 -15.03
CA ALA A 148 -3.94 3.08 -13.83
C ALA A 148 -4.08 2.02 -12.73
N LEU A 149 -5.30 1.48 -12.55
CA LEU A 149 -5.55 0.37 -11.63
C LEU A 149 -4.87 -0.93 -12.08
N THR A 150 -4.86 -1.23 -13.38
CA THR A 150 -4.17 -2.39 -13.94
C THR A 150 -2.66 -2.29 -13.73
N ILE A 151 -2.08 -1.10 -13.93
CA ILE A 151 -0.67 -0.82 -13.66
C ILE A 151 -0.38 -1.01 -12.16
N PHE A 152 -1.22 -0.46 -11.27
CA PHE A 152 -1.09 -0.68 -9.84
C PHE A 152 -1.09 -2.17 -9.47
N ASN A 153 -2.06 -2.94 -9.95
CA ASN A 153 -2.14 -4.38 -9.68
C ASN A 153 -0.94 -5.15 -10.27
N THR A 154 -0.42 -4.73 -11.42
CA THR A 154 0.77 -5.32 -12.03
C THR A 154 2.01 -5.10 -11.16
N TRP A 155 2.20 -3.87 -10.67
CA TRP A 155 3.31 -3.54 -9.76
C TRP A 155 3.17 -4.27 -8.42
N LEU A 156 1.96 -4.35 -7.90
CA LEU A 156 1.63 -5.05 -6.68
C LEU A 156 1.87 -6.55 -6.79
N LEU A 157 1.57 -7.14 -7.95
CA LEU A 157 1.87 -8.54 -8.26
C LEU A 157 3.38 -8.78 -8.33
N ALA A 158 4.10 -8.01 -9.14
CA ALA A 158 5.49 -8.30 -9.49
C ALA A 158 6.50 -7.97 -8.36
N ASN A 159 6.30 -6.88 -7.64
CA ASN A 159 7.33 -6.34 -6.75
C ASN A 159 7.27 -6.90 -5.32
N ARG A 160 8.43 -6.90 -4.65
CA ARG A 160 8.53 -7.22 -3.20
C ARG A 160 7.97 -6.11 -2.33
N THR A 161 8.19 -4.87 -2.72
CA THR A 161 7.65 -3.68 -2.07
C THR A 161 7.29 -2.66 -3.14
N LEU A 162 6.35 -1.79 -2.82
CA LEU A 162 5.92 -0.68 -3.66
C LEU A 162 5.62 0.54 -2.79
N ARG A 163 5.84 1.73 -3.34
CA ARG A 163 5.52 3.00 -2.67
C ARG A 163 4.24 3.57 -3.26
N VAL A 164 3.23 3.73 -2.41
CA VAL A 164 1.93 4.30 -2.75
C VAL A 164 1.80 5.64 -2.05
N THR A 165 1.45 6.67 -2.81
CA THR A 165 1.19 8.00 -2.26
C THR A 165 -0.29 8.28 -2.24
N VAL A 166 -0.76 8.81 -1.11
CA VAL A 166 -2.09 9.41 -0.96
C VAL A 166 -1.90 10.91 -0.90
N GLN A 167 -2.60 11.64 -1.77
CA GLN A 167 -2.52 13.09 -1.84
C GLN A 167 -3.92 13.72 -1.92
N GLY A 168 -4.16 14.79 -1.17
CA GLY A 168 -5.40 15.56 -1.25
C GLY A 168 -5.35 16.85 -0.44
N ASP A 169 -6.12 17.84 -0.84
CA ASP A 169 -6.21 19.11 -0.12
C ASP A 169 -7.26 19.03 0.98
N THR A 170 -6.94 19.54 2.17
CA THR A 170 -7.83 19.57 3.33
C THR A 170 -7.66 20.88 4.12
N ASN A 171 -8.47 21.09 5.15
CA ASN A 171 -8.29 22.19 6.10
C ASN A 171 -8.01 21.66 7.50
N VAL A 172 -7.13 22.36 8.20
CA VAL A 172 -6.83 22.14 9.61
C VAL A 172 -7.41 23.28 10.44
N ARG A 173 -8.13 22.94 11.50
CA ARG A 173 -8.65 23.89 12.48
C ARG A 173 -7.97 23.66 13.83
N VAL A 174 -7.08 24.57 14.20
CA VAL A 174 -6.40 24.53 15.51
C VAL A 174 -7.40 24.93 16.60
N ARG A 175 -7.52 24.13 17.65
CA ARG A 175 -8.45 24.43 18.75
C ARG A 175 -8.12 25.78 19.40
N GLY A 176 -9.15 26.59 19.63
CA GLY A 176 -8.99 27.96 20.14
C GLY A 176 -8.78 29.03 19.06
N ILE A 177 -8.62 28.65 17.79
CA ILE A 177 -8.60 29.58 16.65
C ILE A 177 -9.82 29.28 15.78
N ALA A 178 -10.66 30.29 15.53
CA ALA A 178 -11.89 30.14 14.75
C ALA A 178 -11.65 29.94 13.23
N ARG A 179 -10.40 30.00 12.77
CA ARG A 179 -10.03 30.00 11.37
C ARG A 179 -9.55 28.61 10.92
N ASN A 180 -10.00 28.22 9.74
CA ASN A 180 -9.50 27.06 9.01
C ASN A 180 -8.25 27.43 8.20
N TYR A 181 -7.26 26.55 8.20
CA TYR A 181 -6.01 26.70 7.47
C TYR A 181 -5.92 25.64 6.37
N PRO A 182 -5.84 26.04 5.09
CA PRO A 182 -5.68 25.09 4.00
C PRO A 182 -4.30 24.44 4.09
N VAL A 183 -4.27 23.12 3.93
CA VAL A 183 -3.05 22.31 3.91
C VAL A 183 -3.21 21.20 2.86
N THR A 184 -2.10 20.69 2.37
CA THR A 184 -2.10 19.54 1.46
C THR A 184 -1.65 18.31 2.24
N PHE A 185 -2.53 17.32 2.35
CA PHE A 185 -2.16 16.00 2.83
C PHE A 185 -1.39 15.27 1.73
N LYS A 186 -0.14 14.90 1.99
CA LYS A 186 0.63 14.05 1.09
C LYS A 186 1.45 13.05 1.90
N LYS A 187 1.13 11.76 1.76
CA LYS A 187 1.85 10.68 2.45
C LYS A 187 2.18 9.56 1.51
N THR A 188 3.45 9.18 1.50
CA THR A 188 3.96 8.02 0.76
C THR A 188 4.21 6.88 1.73
N VAL A 189 3.51 5.78 1.52
CA VAL A 189 3.64 4.55 2.32
C VAL A 189 4.36 3.50 1.50
N THR A 190 5.37 2.87 2.09
CA THR A 190 6.00 1.67 1.52
C THR A 190 5.28 0.44 2.03
N THR A 191 4.70 -0.36 1.13
CA THR A 191 3.93 -1.56 1.47
C THR A 191 4.51 -2.80 0.77
N PRO A 192 4.44 -4.01 1.37
CA PRO A 192 4.84 -5.23 0.70
C PRO A 192 3.90 -5.58 -0.46
N GLY A 193 4.47 -6.08 -1.55
CA GLY A 193 3.74 -6.65 -2.68
C GLY A 193 3.55 -8.17 -2.59
N LEU A 194 3.04 -8.77 -3.65
CA LEU A 194 2.70 -10.19 -3.72
C LEU A 194 3.87 -11.09 -4.13
N ARG A 195 4.96 -10.52 -4.66
CA ARG A 195 6.17 -11.27 -5.08
C ARG A 195 5.88 -12.36 -6.12
N MET A 196 5.07 -12.08 -7.13
CA MET A 196 4.62 -13.06 -8.12
C MET A 196 4.00 -14.31 -7.48
N LEU A 197 3.37 -14.17 -6.31
CA LEU A 197 2.82 -15.26 -5.50
C LEU A 197 3.86 -16.34 -5.17
N GLU A 198 5.12 -15.95 -5.03
CA GLU A 198 6.24 -16.84 -4.70
C GLU A 198 5.93 -17.71 -3.47
N GLY A 199 6.13 -19.01 -3.63
CA GLY A 199 5.77 -20.03 -2.66
C GLY A 199 4.43 -20.72 -2.92
N THR A 200 3.77 -20.47 -4.07
CA THR A 200 2.61 -21.27 -4.48
C THR A 200 2.98 -22.75 -4.55
N VAL A 201 2.17 -23.57 -3.89
CA VAL A 201 2.29 -25.04 -3.90
C VAL A 201 1.05 -25.62 -4.57
N VAL A 202 1.25 -26.69 -5.35
CA VAL A 202 0.17 -27.48 -5.92
C VAL A 202 0.34 -28.93 -5.45
N ASN A 203 -0.67 -29.45 -4.79
CA ASN A 203 -0.73 -30.82 -4.28
C ASN A 203 -1.71 -31.62 -5.15
N PRO A 204 -1.24 -32.42 -6.12
CA PRO A 204 -2.12 -33.22 -6.96
C PRO A 204 -2.90 -34.25 -6.15
N GLU A 205 -4.20 -34.36 -6.44
CA GLU A 205 -5.11 -35.30 -5.77
C GLU A 205 -5.60 -36.38 -6.72
N TRP A 206 -5.91 -35.99 -7.96
CA TRP A 206 -6.42 -36.87 -8.99
C TRP A 206 -5.92 -36.47 -10.38
N ILE A 207 -5.56 -37.48 -11.16
CA ILE A 207 -5.19 -37.38 -12.57
C ILE A 207 -5.99 -38.40 -13.36
N GLY A 208 -6.66 -37.95 -14.42
CA GLY A 208 -7.41 -38.77 -15.36
C GLY A 208 -6.72 -38.85 -16.72
N ILE A 209 -6.78 -40.03 -17.36
CA ILE A 209 -6.42 -40.16 -18.78
C ILE A 209 -7.51 -39.52 -19.63
N GLU A 210 -8.77 -39.82 -19.30
CA GLU A 210 -9.95 -39.19 -19.87
C GLU A 210 -10.40 -38.02 -18.99
N SER A 211 -10.97 -37.01 -19.62
CA SER A 211 -11.57 -35.88 -18.92
C SER A 211 -12.90 -36.28 -18.28
N ASP A 212 -13.24 -35.63 -17.17
CA ASP A 212 -14.57 -35.66 -16.58
C ASP A 212 -15.62 -34.96 -17.47
N GLU A 213 -16.88 -34.99 -17.06
CA GLU A 213 -18.01 -34.38 -17.78
C GLU A 213 -17.82 -32.89 -18.09
N ASN A 214 -16.97 -32.20 -17.30
CA ASN A 214 -16.66 -30.79 -17.44
C ASN A 214 -15.36 -30.56 -18.24
N GLY A 215 -14.77 -31.60 -18.81
CA GLY A 215 -13.52 -31.53 -19.57
C GLY A 215 -12.26 -31.49 -18.71
N ASN A 216 -12.34 -31.63 -17.39
CA ASN A 216 -11.17 -31.59 -16.50
C ASN A 216 -10.58 -32.98 -16.32
N ASN A 217 -9.26 -33.08 -16.35
CA ASN A 217 -8.54 -34.34 -16.14
C ASN A 217 -7.47 -34.22 -15.05
N PHE A 218 -7.47 -33.11 -14.30
CA PHE A 218 -6.57 -32.87 -13.20
C PHE A 218 -7.31 -32.15 -12.07
N ARG A 219 -7.10 -32.63 -10.83
CA ARG A 219 -7.57 -31.98 -9.60
C ARG A 219 -6.46 -31.95 -8.58
N ALA A 220 -6.36 -30.83 -7.88
CA ALA A 220 -5.36 -30.60 -6.86
C ALA A 220 -5.87 -29.61 -5.83
N THR A 221 -5.22 -29.58 -4.68
CA THR A 221 -5.32 -28.45 -3.75
C THR A 221 -4.10 -27.55 -3.93
N THR A 222 -4.34 -26.25 -4.09
CA THR A 222 -3.27 -25.25 -4.22
C THR A 222 -3.22 -24.35 -2.99
N ILE A 223 -2.02 -24.02 -2.54
CA ILE A 223 -1.76 -23.05 -1.48
C ILE A 223 -1.10 -21.84 -2.13
N ILE A 224 -1.74 -20.69 -2.06
CA ILE A 224 -1.32 -19.44 -2.68
C ILE A 224 -0.94 -18.43 -1.59
N PRO A 225 0.34 -18.06 -1.46
CA PRO A 225 0.77 -17.02 -0.55
C PRO A 225 0.38 -15.62 -1.01
N ASN A 226 -0.10 -14.80 -0.08
CA ASN A 226 -0.24 -13.37 -0.23
C ASN A 226 0.68 -12.69 0.80
N HIS A 227 1.82 -12.20 0.32
CA HIS A 227 2.82 -11.50 1.14
C HIS A 227 2.47 -10.02 1.39
N SER A 228 1.41 -9.52 0.75
CA SER A 228 0.99 -8.11 0.84
C SER A 228 0.10 -7.85 2.06
N ARG A 229 -0.21 -6.56 2.30
CA ARG A 229 -1.23 -6.12 3.28
C ARG A 229 -2.63 -6.00 2.67
N VAL A 230 -2.80 -6.40 1.41
CA VAL A 230 -4.03 -6.18 0.65
C VAL A 230 -4.77 -7.50 0.48
N SER A 231 -6.07 -7.50 0.79
CA SER A 231 -6.98 -8.60 0.49
C SER A 231 -7.73 -8.34 -0.81
N PHE A 232 -7.84 -9.34 -1.68
CA PHE A 232 -8.52 -9.23 -2.98
C PHE A 232 -9.59 -10.30 -3.12
N GLU A 233 -10.78 -9.89 -3.52
CA GLU A 233 -11.81 -10.79 -4.05
C GLU A 233 -11.72 -10.81 -5.59
N LEU A 234 -11.14 -11.87 -6.15
CA LEU A 234 -10.97 -12.03 -7.60
C LEU A 234 -12.17 -12.76 -8.22
N GLY A 235 -12.77 -13.71 -7.49
CA GLY A 235 -13.84 -14.56 -8.02
C GLY A 235 -13.28 -15.71 -8.86
N ASN A 236 -13.97 -16.09 -9.92
CA ASN A 236 -13.59 -17.22 -10.77
C ASN A 236 -12.41 -16.82 -11.66
N THR A 237 -11.27 -17.46 -11.45
CA THR A 237 -10.02 -17.13 -12.11
C THR A 237 -9.55 -18.31 -12.97
N THR A 238 -9.13 -18.00 -14.20
CA THR A 238 -8.53 -18.98 -15.10
C THR A 238 -7.13 -18.57 -15.50
N PHE A 239 -6.27 -19.57 -15.70
CA PHE A 239 -4.89 -19.38 -16.09
C PHE A 239 -4.55 -20.24 -17.31
N HIS A 240 -3.74 -19.70 -18.20
CA HIS A 240 -3.00 -20.52 -19.16
C HIS A 240 -1.97 -21.35 -18.40
N ASN A 241 -1.82 -22.60 -18.79
CA ASN A 241 -0.81 -23.50 -18.23
C ASN A 241 0.17 -23.92 -19.32
N TYR A 242 1.45 -23.68 -19.08
CA TYR A 242 2.55 -23.97 -19.97
C TYR A 242 3.50 -24.97 -19.33
N LEU A 243 4.08 -25.84 -20.15
CA LEU A 243 5.17 -26.73 -19.77
C LEU A 243 6.29 -26.54 -20.78
N LEU A 244 7.48 -26.14 -20.31
CA LEU A 244 8.64 -25.83 -21.16
C LEU A 244 8.31 -24.87 -22.32
N GLY A 245 7.48 -23.86 -22.04
CA GLY A 245 7.06 -22.84 -23.01
C GLY A 245 5.92 -23.24 -23.95
N LYS A 246 5.47 -24.50 -23.95
CA LYS A 246 4.31 -24.97 -24.74
C LYS A 246 3.04 -24.93 -23.89
N GLU A 247 1.96 -24.36 -24.41
CA GLU A 247 0.67 -24.38 -23.71
C GLU A 247 0.11 -25.81 -23.68
N VAL A 248 -0.03 -26.34 -22.46
CA VAL A 248 -0.51 -27.69 -22.20
C VAL A 248 -1.91 -27.71 -21.63
N GLY A 249 -2.50 -26.57 -21.24
CA GLY A 249 -3.83 -26.59 -20.67
C GLY A 249 -4.35 -25.28 -20.14
N THR A 250 -5.49 -25.37 -19.45
CA THR A 250 -6.10 -24.27 -18.71
C THR A 250 -6.37 -24.72 -17.28
N VAL A 251 -6.05 -23.86 -16.32
CA VAL A 251 -6.28 -24.05 -14.89
C VAL A 251 -7.45 -23.18 -14.45
N PHE A 252 -8.26 -23.68 -13.52
CA PHE A 252 -9.46 -23.06 -13.00
C PHE A 252 -9.42 -23.05 -11.48
N ILE A 253 -9.68 -21.89 -10.88
CA ILE A 253 -9.88 -21.69 -9.44
C ILE A 253 -11.15 -20.87 -9.26
N ASP A 254 -12.12 -21.43 -8.55
CA ASP A 254 -13.42 -20.79 -8.33
C ASP A 254 -13.41 -19.97 -7.03
N GLY A 255 -14.07 -18.81 -7.04
CA GLY A 255 -14.27 -18.00 -5.83
C GLY A 255 -12.97 -17.54 -5.15
N LEU A 256 -11.90 -17.32 -5.91
CA LEU A 256 -10.58 -16.97 -5.39
C LEU A 256 -10.63 -15.65 -4.62
N THR A 257 -10.30 -15.72 -3.34
CA THR A 257 -10.05 -14.56 -2.48
C THR A 257 -8.66 -14.65 -1.86
N LEU A 258 -7.78 -13.70 -2.14
CA LEU A 258 -6.44 -13.68 -1.56
C LEU A 258 -6.45 -12.79 -0.32
N ARG A 259 -6.26 -13.37 0.86
CA ARG A 259 -6.06 -12.66 2.13
C ARG A 259 -4.58 -12.72 2.53
N PRO A 260 -4.03 -11.72 3.25
CA PRO A 260 -2.67 -11.79 3.75
C PRO A 260 -2.38 -13.12 4.45
N GLY A 261 -1.28 -13.77 4.07
CA GLY A 261 -0.92 -15.12 4.53
C GLY A 261 -1.14 -16.20 3.47
N LEU A 262 -1.33 -17.45 3.92
CA LEU A 262 -1.51 -18.61 3.05
C LEU A 262 -3.00 -18.82 2.77
N ASN A 263 -3.35 -19.01 1.50
CA ASN A 263 -4.73 -19.24 1.09
C ASN A 263 -4.82 -20.59 0.37
N GLU A 264 -5.69 -21.48 0.83
CA GLU A 264 -5.83 -22.83 0.30
C GLU A 264 -7.12 -22.93 -0.53
N TYR A 265 -7.00 -23.44 -1.76
CA TYR A 265 -8.11 -23.55 -2.69
C TYR A 265 -8.09 -24.88 -3.47
N PRO A 266 -9.26 -25.48 -3.73
CA PRO A 266 -9.36 -26.53 -4.74
C PRO A 266 -9.08 -25.94 -6.13
N MET A 267 -8.33 -26.68 -6.91
CA MET A 267 -7.91 -26.31 -8.26
C MET A 267 -8.27 -27.43 -9.24
N ARG A 268 -8.77 -27.03 -10.41
CA ARG A 268 -9.17 -27.91 -11.51
C ARG A 268 -8.36 -27.55 -12.73
N ALA A 269 -8.04 -28.51 -13.59
CA ALA A 269 -7.41 -28.20 -14.87
C ALA A 269 -7.81 -29.17 -15.99
N THR A 270 -7.77 -28.64 -17.20
CA THR A 270 -7.81 -29.40 -18.45
C THR A 270 -6.41 -29.38 -19.04
N ILE A 271 -5.76 -30.54 -19.11
CA ILE A 271 -4.36 -30.71 -19.49
C ILE A 271 -4.24 -31.68 -20.67
N LYS A 272 -3.34 -31.40 -21.61
CA LYS A 272 -2.96 -32.28 -22.71
C LYS A 272 -1.98 -33.35 -22.20
N ASN A 273 -2.50 -34.54 -21.92
CA ASN A 273 -1.76 -35.64 -21.28
C ASN A 273 -0.55 -36.10 -22.10
N ASP A 274 -0.64 -36.08 -23.43
CA ASP A 274 0.44 -36.42 -24.37
C ASP A 274 1.71 -35.59 -24.12
N ALA A 275 1.56 -34.27 -24.02
CA ALA A 275 2.67 -33.35 -23.78
C ALA A 275 3.32 -33.57 -22.41
N VAL A 276 2.53 -33.90 -21.39
CA VAL A 276 3.05 -34.16 -20.04
C VAL A 276 3.79 -35.49 -19.98
N ILE A 277 3.22 -36.56 -20.55
CA ILE A 277 3.84 -37.89 -20.61
C ILE A 277 5.16 -37.85 -21.38
N GLU A 278 5.21 -37.11 -22.49
CA GLU A 278 6.42 -36.91 -23.28
C GLU A 278 7.54 -36.30 -22.43
N VAL A 279 7.26 -35.22 -21.70
CA VAL A 279 8.25 -34.53 -20.86
C VAL A 279 8.65 -35.37 -19.65
N LEU A 280 7.71 -36.08 -19.02
CA LEU A 280 8.01 -37.01 -17.92
C LEU A 280 8.99 -38.11 -18.32
N GLY A 281 8.98 -38.55 -19.58
CA GLY A 281 9.91 -39.55 -20.10
C GLY A 281 11.31 -38.99 -20.42
N GLN A 282 11.52 -37.67 -20.37
CA GLN A 282 12.80 -37.04 -20.68
C GLN A 282 13.65 -36.84 -19.43
N LYS A 283 14.99 -36.84 -19.60
CA LYS A 283 15.90 -36.39 -18.55
C LYS A 283 15.86 -34.86 -18.43
N PRO A 284 15.98 -34.29 -17.22
CA PRO A 284 16.21 -34.96 -15.94
C PRO A 284 14.93 -35.50 -15.25
N TYR A 285 13.74 -35.15 -15.74
CA TYR A 285 12.46 -35.39 -15.06
C TYR A 285 12.16 -36.85 -14.74
N CYS A 286 12.49 -37.78 -15.64
CA CYS A 286 12.31 -39.22 -15.41
C CYS A 286 13.21 -39.78 -14.30
N GLU A 287 14.32 -39.10 -13.97
CA GLU A 287 15.27 -39.53 -12.93
C GLU A 287 15.01 -38.81 -11.60
N GLU A 288 14.43 -37.61 -11.64
CA GLU A 288 14.17 -36.74 -10.48
C GLU A 288 12.72 -36.84 -9.98
N GLY A 289 12.13 -38.05 -10.00
CA GLY A 289 10.81 -38.30 -9.43
C GLY A 289 9.64 -37.66 -10.18
N GLY A 290 9.86 -37.17 -11.41
CA GLY A 290 8.82 -36.59 -12.26
C GLY A 290 8.31 -35.23 -11.78
N VAL A 291 9.17 -34.42 -11.18
CA VAL A 291 8.88 -33.03 -10.85
C VAL A 291 8.98 -32.17 -12.10
N LEU A 292 7.90 -31.51 -12.49
CA LEU A 292 7.82 -30.74 -13.73
C LEU A 292 7.61 -29.24 -13.45
N PRO A 293 8.34 -28.35 -14.14
CA PRO A 293 8.20 -26.90 -13.98
C PRO A 293 7.04 -26.40 -14.86
N PHE A 294 5.87 -26.24 -14.27
CA PHE A 294 4.74 -25.62 -14.95
C PHE A 294 4.82 -24.11 -14.83
N GLN A 295 4.46 -23.41 -15.89
CA GLN A 295 4.33 -21.97 -15.91
C GLN A 295 2.87 -21.59 -16.04
N ILE A 296 2.38 -20.77 -15.13
CA ILE A 296 1.02 -20.25 -15.18
C ILE A 296 1.03 -18.76 -15.54
N ARG A 297 0.03 -18.34 -16.31
CA ARG A 297 -0.21 -16.94 -16.67
C ARG A 297 -1.71 -16.65 -16.62
N GLY A 298 -2.09 -15.49 -16.09
CA GLY A 298 -3.49 -15.05 -16.04
C GLY A 298 -4.16 -15.12 -17.41
N LYS A 299 -5.43 -15.56 -17.43
CA LYS A 299 -6.24 -15.67 -18.64
C LYS A 299 -7.54 -14.88 -18.50
N THR A 300 -8.36 -15.22 -17.51
CA THR A 300 -9.59 -14.46 -17.20
C THR A 300 -9.82 -14.38 -15.70
N VAL A 301 -10.47 -13.30 -15.28
CA VAL A 301 -10.99 -13.12 -13.93
C VAL A 301 -12.43 -12.65 -14.08
N VAL A 302 -13.36 -13.37 -13.48
CA VAL A 302 -14.79 -13.06 -13.53
C VAL A 302 -15.36 -13.10 -12.12
N ASN A 303 -15.99 -12.00 -11.71
CA ASN A 303 -16.74 -11.95 -10.46
C ASN A 303 -18.13 -11.36 -10.70
N ASN A 304 -19.15 -11.87 -10.01
CA ASN A 304 -20.53 -11.41 -10.16
C ASN A 304 -21.04 -11.35 -11.63
N GLY A 305 -20.57 -12.28 -12.47
CA GLY A 305 -20.90 -12.33 -13.91
C GLY A 305 -20.23 -11.27 -14.77
N GLN A 306 -19.28 -10.49 -14.23
CA GLN A 306 -18.56 -9.43 -14.93
C GLN A 306 -17.08 -9.76 -15.04
N ALA A 307 -16.49 -9.46 -16.20
CA ALA A 307 -15.04 -9.57 -16.39
C ALA A 307 -14.30 -8.46 -15.64
N LEU A 308 -13.21 -8.82 -14.97
CA LEU A 308 -12.36 -7.91 -14.20
C LEU A 308 -10.99 -7.75 -14.88
N PRO A 309 -10.88 -6.93 -15.94
CA PRO A 309 -9.65 -6.81 -16.75
C PRO A 309 -8.46 -6.35 -15.90
N TYR A 310 -8.67 -5.44 -14.95
CA TYR A 310 -7.61 -4.93 -14.08
C TYR A 310 -6.95 -5.97 -13.17
N PHE A 311 -7.58 -7.13 -12.96
CA PHE A 311 -6.94 -8.29 -12.32
C PHE A 311 -6.41 -9.28 -13.36
N ALA A 312 -7.20 -9.57 -14.41
CA ALA A 312 -6.82 -10.54 -15.44
C ALA A 312 -5.51 -10.11 -16.15
N ASP A 313 -5.42 -8.84 -16.55
CA ASP A 313 -4.27 -8.29 -17.27
C ASP A 313 -3.03 -8.19 -16.36
N ALA A 314 -3.22 -7.87 -15.07
CA ALA A 314 -2.15 -7.89 -14.09
C ALA A 314 -1.59 -9.31 -13.89
N LEU A 315 -2.46 -10.32 -13.74
CA LEU A 315 -2.05 -11.73 -13.66
C LEU A 315 -1.44 -12.24 -14.97
N ALA A 316 -1.75 -11.62 -16.10
CA ALA A 316 -1.18 -11.95 -17.40
C ALA A 316 0.20 -11.30 -17.66
N SER A 317 0.62 -10.34 -16.83
CA SER A 317 1.84 -9.54 -17.04
C SER A 317 3.15 -10.35 -16.98
N ALA A 318 3.16 -11.47 -16.26
CA ALA A 318 4.33 -12.34 -16.14
C ALA A 318 3.95 -13.79 -15.82
N ASN A 319 4.83 -14.73 -16.15
CA ASN A 319 4.65 -16.14 -15.84
C ASN A 319 5.16 -16.46 -14.43
N GLN A 320 4.39 -17.23 -13.67
CA GLN A 320 4.87 -17.86 -12.44
C GLN A 320 5.25 -19.30 -12.72
N THR A 321 6.46 -19.73 -12.34
CA THR A 321 6.88 -21.13 -12.43
C THR A 321 6.59 -21.85 -11.12
N ILE A 322 5.98 -23.03 -11.20
CA ILE A 322 5.60 -23.89 -10.07
C ILE A 322 6.09 -25.30 -10.39
N ASP A 323 6.92 -25.85 -9.49
CA ASP A 323 7.41 -27.21 -9.59
C ASP A 323 6.36 -28.18 -9.01
N ILE A 324 5.82 -29.05 -9.86
CA ILE A 324 4.75 -29.97 -9.47
C ILE A 324 5.26 -31.41 -9.57
N PRO A 325 5.15 -32.23 -8.51
CA PRO A 325 5.55 -33.64 -8.52
C PRO A 325 4.53 -34.52 -9.26
N ILE A 326 4.42 -34.34 -10.57
CA ILE A 326 3.45 -35.05 -11.41
C ILE A 326 3.74 -36.56 -11.46
N GLY A 327 5.01 -36.99 -11.49
CA GLY A 327 5.36 -38.41 -11.55
C GLY A 327 4.76 -39.22 -10.39
N ALA A 328 4.85 -38.69 -9.17
CA ALA A 328 4.24 -39.30 -7.98
C ALA A 328 2.72 -39.33 -8.07
N ALA A 329 2.10 -38.26 -8.58
CA ALA A 329 0.67 -38.17 -8.76
C ALA A 329 0.13 -39.16 -9.82
N VAL A 330 0.84 -39.30 -10.94
CA VAL A 330 0.52 -40.28 -11.99
C VAL A 330 0.60 -41.71 -11.45
N ASN A 331 1.65 -42.03 -10.70
CA ASN A 331 1.77 -43.36 -10.08
C ASN A 331 0.64 -43.61 -9.07
N LYS A 332 0.30 -42.62 -8.24
CA LYS A 332 -0.77 -42.75 -7.24
C LYS A 332 -2.16 -42.90 -7.89
N SER A 333 -2.47 -42.14 -8.93
CA SER A 333 -3.80 -42.13 -9.56
C SER A 333 -3.99 -43.24 -10.60
N LEU A 334 -2.94 -43.60 -11.34
CA LEU A 334 -3.02 -44.52 -12.48
C LEU A 334 -2.24 -45.83 -12.28
N GLY A 335 -1.38 -45.92 -11.25
CA GLY A 335 -0.50 -47.09 -11.04
C GLY A 335 0.61 -47.23 -12.08
N ILE A 336 0.95 -46.14 -12.78
CA ILE A 336 1.92 -46.13 -13.88
C ILE A 336 3.18 -45.36 -13.46
N VAL A 337 4.35 -45.94 -13.75
CA VAL A 337 5.64 -45.25 -13.68
C VAL A 337 6.14 -45.04 -15.11
N ILE A 338 6.46 -43.79 -15.45
CA ILE A 338 6.93 -43.45 -16.80
C ILE A 338 8.46 -43.61 -16.84
N PRO A 339 9.00 -44.55 -17.65
CA PRO A 339 10.44 -44.75 -17.72
C PRO A 339 11.12 -43.64 -18.54
N CYS A 340 12.42 -43.46 -18.33
CA CYS A 340 13.24 -42.63 -19.21
C CYS A 340 13.21 -43.18 -20.65
N GLY A 341 12.94 -42.31 -21.63
CA GLY A 341 12.63 -42.69 -23.01
C GLY A 341 11.13 -42.83 -23.30
N GLY A 342 10.26 -42.59 -22.32
CA GLY A 342 8.81 -42.65 -22.43
C GLY A 342 8.25 -44.08 -22.51
N LEU A 343 6.93 -44.20 -22.63
CA LEU A 343 6.23 -45.50 -22.65
C LEU A 343 6.60 -46.38 -23.87
N GLY A 344 7.25 -45.83 -24.89
CA GLY A 344 7.76 -46.56 -26.07
C GLY A 344 9.24 -46.97 -25.99
N GLY A 345 9.98 -46.56 -24.96
CA GLY A 345 11.44 -46.72 -24.87
C GLY A 345 11.93 -48.06 -24.28
N GLY A 346 11.04 -48.93 -23.81
CA GLY A 346 11.39 -50.21 -23.15
C GLY A 346 11.88 -51.33 -24.08
N GLY A 347 12.15 -51.03 -25.35
CA GLY A 347 12.32 -52.00 -26.42
C GLY A 347 13.72 -52.13 -27.00
N GLU A 348 14.82 -51.99 -26.26
CA GLU A 348 16.12 -52.38 -26.82
C GLU A 348 17.12 -52.98 -25.82
N LYS A 349 17.62 -54.18 -26.19
CA LYS A 349 18.70 -55.01 -25.60
C LYS A 349 18.32 -56.07 -24.57
N ARG A 350 17.52 -57.06 -25.00
CA ARG A 350 17.74 -58.46 -24.61
C ARG A 350 18.79 -59.07 -25.54
N LYS A 351 20.09 -58.88 -25.23
CA LYS A 351 21.18 -59.66 -25.87
C LYS A 351 20.94 -61.14 -25.53
N ARG A 352 20.45 -61.92 -26.51
CA ARG A 352 20.63 -63.37 -26.53
C ARG A 352 22.13 -63.64 -26.59
N SER A 353 22.73 -63.96 -25.46
CA SER A 353 24.00 -64.67 -25.44
C SER A 353 23.67 -66.11 -25.81
N SER A 354 23.83 -66.46 -27.09
CA SER A 354 23.89 -67.86 -27.51
C SER A 354 25.17 -68.44 -26.96
N LEU A 355 25.04 -69.53 -26.21
CA LEU A 355 26.13 -70.45 -25.94
C LEU A 355 26.82 -70.84 -27.25
N LEU A 356 28.14 -70.73 -27.24
CA LEU A 356 29.09 -71.55 -28.00
C LEU A 356 30.20 -71.85 -27.01
N PHE A 357 30.07 -72.95 -26.28
CA PHE A 357 31.02 -74.06 -26.09
C PHE A 357 30.35 -75.15 -25.25
#